data_AF-A0A539DRN8-F1
#
_entry.id   AF-A0A539DRN8-F1
#
_cell.length_a   1.000
_cell.length_b   1.000
_cell.length_c   1.000
_cell.angle_alpha   90.00
_cell.angle_beta   90.00
_cell.angle_gamma   90.00
#
_symmetry.space_group_name_H-M   'P 1'
#
loop_
_entity.id
_entity.type
_entity.pdbx_description
1 polymer ?
#
loop_
_entity_poly.entity_id
_entity_poly.type
_entity_poly.pdbx_seq_one_letter_code
_entity_poly.pdbx_strand_id
1 'polypeptide(L)' 'MRVWIDQDLCTGDGLCLDHAPDVFVQLEDGIAYVAQFGEAL' A
#
# COMPACT_ATOMS: atom_id res chain seq x y z
N MET A 1 -0.33 -2.98 16.71
CA MET A 1 0.83 -2.98 15.77
C MET A 1 0.57 -1.86 14.76
N ARG A 2 1.59 -1.15 14.26
CA ARG A 2 1.42 -0.10 13.23
C ARG A 2 2.25 -0.48 12.01
N VAL A 3 1.72 -0.27 10.83
CA VAL A 3 2.39 -0.51 9.54
C VAL A 3 2.39 0.79 8.75
N TRP A 4 3.36 0.95 7.85
CA TRP A 4 3.51 2.10 6.97
C TRP A 4 4.28 1.66 5.72
N ILE A 5 4.12 2.41 4.62
CA ILE A 5 4.91 2.24 3.40
C ILE A 5 5.91 3.40 3.33
N ASP A 6 7.16 3.08 3.03
CA ASP A 6 8.16 4.08 2.65
C ASP A 6 7.98 4.42 1.17
N GLN A 7 7.51 5.63 0.88
CA GLN A 7 7.20 6.05 -0.49
C GLN A 7 8.43 6.29 -1.36
N ASP A 8 9.60 6.53 -0.76
CA ASP A 8 10.84 6.71 -1.53
C ASP A 8 11.44 5.36 -1.96
N LEU A 9 11.04 4.26 -1.30
CA LEU A 9 11.51 2.91 -1.58
C LEU A 9 10.46 2.02 -2.28
N CYS A 10 9.22 2.48 -2.37
CA CYS A 10 8.16 1.74 -3.06
C CYS A 10 8.43 1.70 -4.57
N THR A 11 8.55 0.49 -5.11
CA THR A 11 8.79 0.23 -6.54
C THR A 11 7.52 -0.02 -7.34
N GLY A 12 6.37 -0.16 -6.68
CA GLY A 12 5.09 -0.45 -7.34
C GLY A 12 4.92 -1.91 -7.77
N ASP A 13 5.70 -2.85 -7.23
CA ASP A 13 5.67 -4.28 -7.59
C ASP A 13 4.38 -5.02 -7.15
N GLY A 14 3.55 -4.41 -6.29
CA GLY A 14 2.26 -4.96 -5.89
C GLY A 14 2.28 -6.12 -4.88
N LEU A 15 3.45 -6.60 -4.43
CA LEU A 15 3.57 -7.72 -3.49
C LEU A 15 2.80 -7.51 -2.17
N CYS A 16 2.71 -6.26 -1.69
CA CYS A 16 1.92 -5.94 -0.51
C CYS A 16 0.41 -6.15 -0.74
N LEU A 17 -0.10 -5.81 -1.92
CA LEU A 17 -1.49 -6.03 -2.29
C LEU A 17 -1.79 -7.53 -2.45
N ASP A 18 -0.87 -8.29 -3.04
CA ASP A 18 -1.04 -9.74 -3.21
C ASP A 18 -1.13 -10.48 -1.86
N HIS A 19 -0.33 -10.06 -0.88
CA HIS A 19 -0.28 -10.70 0.43
C HIS A 19 -1.30 -10.17 1.44
N ALA A 20 -1.69 -8.90 1.33
CA ALA A 20 -2.57 -8.24 2.30
C ALA A 20 -3.46 -7.17 1.62
N PRO A 21 -4.39 -7.59 0.74
CA PRO A 21 -5.21 -6.66 -0.05
C PRO A 21 -6.15 -5.80 0.80
N ASP A 22 -6.51 -6.23 2.01
CA ASP A 22 -7.35 -5.46 2.93
C ASP A 22 -6.56 -4.36 3.69
N VAL A 23 -5.22 -4.41 3.61
CA VAL A 23 -4.29 -3.52 4.34
C VAL A 23 -3.62 -2.52 3.42
N PHE A 24 -3.51 -2.81 2.11
CA PHE A 24 -2.78 -1.99 1.17
C PHE A 24 -3.58 -1.70 -0.10
N VAL A 25 -3.40 -0.50 -0.63
CA VAL A 25 -3.93 -0.05 -1.92
C VAL A 25 -2.82 0.61 -2.71
N GLN A 26 -2.81 0.47 -4.03
CA GLN A 26 -1.88 1.19 -4.92
C GLN A 26 -2.67 2.22 -5.70
N LEU A 27 -2.20 3.46 -5.68
CA LEU A 27 -2.85 4.57 -6.40
C LEU A 27 -2.28 4.70 -7.82
N GLU A 28 -2.83 5.63 -8.59
CA GLU A 28 -2.47 5.86 -10.00
C GLU A 28 -1.03 6.38 -10.19
N ASP A 29 -0.39 6.84 -9.12
CA ASP A 29 1.03 7.21 -9.10
C ASP A 29 1.97 5.99 -9.07
N GLY A 30 1.44 4.78 -8.94
CA GLY A 30 2.19 3.54 -8.87
C GLY A 30 2.75 3.25 -7.48
N ILE A 31 2.34 3.99 -6.45
CA ILE A 31 2.83 3.89 -5.08
C ILE A 31 1.79 3.23 -4.18
N ALA A 32 2.25 2.39 -3.26
CA ALA A 32 1.40 1.70 -2.30
C ALA A 32 1.16 2.54 -1.04
N TYR A 33 -0.03 2.41 -0.46
CA TYR A 33 -0.46 3.09 0.75
C TYR A 33 -1.07 2.08 1.71
N VAL A 34 -1.03 2.39 3.01
CA VAL A 34 -1.83 1.66 3.99
C VAL A 34 -3.28 2.06 3.78
N ALA A 35 -4.19 1.10 3.81
CA ALA A 35 -5.61 1.32 3.69
C ALA A 35 -6.30 1.35 5.06
N GLN A 36 -7.27 2.25 5.22
CA GLN A 36 -8.31 2.18 6.25
C GLN A 36 -9.67 2.12 5.59
N PHE A 37 -10.40 1.03 5.82
CA PHE A 37 -11.72 0.81 5.20
C PHE A 37 -11.70 0.84 3.66
N GLY A 38 -10.58 0.42 3.06
CA GLY A 38 -10.40 0.40 1.60
C GLY A 38 -9.89 1.70 0.99
N GLU A 39 -9.69 2.75 1.80
CA GLU A 39 -9.18 4.06 1.36
C GLU A 39 -7.76 4.28 1.88
N ALA A 40 -6.91 4.98 1.11
CA ALA A 40 -5.55 5.30 1.54
C ALA A 40 -5.54 6.18 2.80
N LEU A 41 -4.65 5.86 3.75
CA LEU A 41 -4.47 6.52 5.05
C LEU A 41 -3.35 7.56 5.04
#